data_AF-A0A0V0H1A0-F1
#
_entry.id   AF-A0A0V0H1A0-F1
#
_cell.length_a   1.000
_cell.length_b   1.000
_cell.length_c   1.000
_cell.angle_alpha   90.00
_cell.angle_beta   90.00
_cell.angle_gamma   90.00
#
_symmetry.space_group_name_H-M   'P 1'
#
loop_
_entity.id
_entity.type
_entity.pdbx_description
1 polymer ?
#
loop_
_entity_poly.entity_id
_entity_poly.type
_entity_poly.pdbx_seq_one_letter_code
_entity_poly.pdbx_strand_id
1 'polypeptide(L)'
;MECTKDENEKIVMPVFYGVEPSHVRNQSDSFAAAFAEHESKYKDDGEGMQKVKGWRTALTAAANLKGYVFGNGVESDYIECIVDEISIKCKSSVSYLHEVVGIDAQLEKVESLLKMEINDVRIVWIWGMGGVGKTTIAKTIFITSRPNLKMVVSLRISKKTNIECTLCKISFSLNY
;
A
#
# COMPACT_ATOMS: atom_id res chain seq x y z
N MET A 1 -2.54 19.02 10.15
CA MET A 1 -1.37 18.13 10.30
C MET A 1 -1.21 17.77 11.76
N GLU A 2 -2.29 17.28 12.37
CA GLU A 2 -2.28 16.82 13.77
C GLU A 2 -1.91 15.33 13.85
N CYS A 3 -2.12 14.58 12.77
CA CYS A 3 -1.83 13.15 12.67
C CYS A 3 -0.34 12.78 12.73
N THR A 4 0.59 13.74 12.70
CA THR A 4 2.05 13.50 12.83
C THR A 4 2.56 13.76 14.24
N LYS A 5 1.70 14.18 15.17
CA LYS A 5 2.06 14.51 16.56
C LYS A 5 1.79 13.36 17.54
N ASP A 6 1.01 12.37 17.12
CA ASP A 6 0.72 11.18 17.93
C ASP A 6 1.79 10.12 17.69
N GLU A 7 2.13 9.39 18.76
CA GLU A 7 3.30 8.52 19.01
C GLU A 7 3.49 7.31 18.07
N ASN A 8 2.85 7.30 16.91
CA ASN A 8 3.08 6.34 15.83
C ASN A 8 3.53 7.10 14.59
N GLU A 9 4.77 6.88 14.14
CA GLU A 9 5.38 7.46 12.94
C GLU A 9 4.58 7.16 11.66
N LYS A 10 3.46 7.86 11.46
CA LYS A 10 2.65 7.76 10.25
C LYS A 10 3.40 8.44 9.12
N ILE A 11 3.75 7.65 8.10
CA ILE A 11 4.35 8.16 6.88
C ILE A 11 3.28 8.91 6.09
N VAL A 12 3.49 10.21 5.87
CA VAL A 12 2.65 11.06 5.03
C VAL A 12 3.43 11.46 3.79
N MET A 13 2.86 11.21 2.61
CA MET A 13 3.47 11.55 1.32
C MET A 13 2.45 12.37 0.50
N PRO A 14 2.58 13.70 0.44
CA PRO A 14 1.68 14.51 -0.36
C PRO A 14 1.91 14.29 -1.86
N VAL A 15 0.83 14.35 -2.62
CA VAL A 15 0.82 14.28 -4.08
C VAL A 15 0.20 15.58 -4.60
N PHE A 16 0.97 16.32 -5.38
CA PHE A 16 0.58 17.60 -5.98
C PHE A 16 0.27 17.35 -7.46
N TYR A 17 -1.02 17.36 -7.79
CA TYR A 17 -1.52 17.11 -9.14
C TYR A 17 -2.10 18.39 -9.75
N GLY A 18 -1.54 18.83 -10.88
CA GLY A 18 -1.96 20.06 -11.55
C GLY A 18 -1.79 21.34 -10.70
N VAL A 19 -0.98 21.28 -9.65
CA VAL A 19 -0.76 22.38 -8.71
C VAL A 19 0.70 22.43 -8.29
N GLU A 20 1.26 23.64 -8.23
CA GLU A 20 2.59 23.85 -7.70
C GLU A 20 2.57 23.80 -6.16
N PRO A 21 3.47 23.06 -5.49
CA PRO A 21 3.52 23.01 -4.03
C PRO A 21 3.67 24.39 -3.37
N SER A 22 4.30 25.35 -4.05
CA SER A 22 4.46 26.73 -3.57
C SER A 22 3.10 27.42 -3.38
N HIS A 23 2.15 27.19 -4.30
CA HIS A 23 0.80 27.75 -4.21
C HIS A 23 0.00 27.15 -3.06
N VAL A 24 0.17 25.85 -2.80
CA VAL A 24 -0.43 25.19 -1.63
C VAL A 24 0.20 25.68 -0.33
N ARG A 25 1.52 25.83 -0.29
CA ARG A 25 2.29 26.24 0.91
C ARG A 25 1.95 27.65 1.37
N ASN A 26 1.86 28.56 0.41
CA ASN A 26 1.62 29.98 0.66
C ASN A 26 0.14 30.34 0.56
N GLN A 27 -0.71 29.39 0.20
CA GLN A 27 -2.13 29.59 -0.12
C GLN A 27 -2.33 30.77 -1.09
N SER A 28 -1.59 30.77 -2.20
CA SER A 28 -1.69 31.79 -3.26
C SER A 28 -2.66 31.38 -4.39
N ASP A 29 -2.88 32.26 -5.36
CA ASP A 29 -3.81 32.06 -6.48
C ASP A 29 -5.22 31.62 -6.05
N SER A 30 -5.71 30.50 -6.58
CA SER A 30 -7.04 29.96 -6.28
C SER A 30 -7.21 29.62 -4.80
N PHE A 31 -6.14 29.24 -4.10
CA PHE A 31 -6.19 29.00 -2.66
C PHE A 31 -6.44 30.30 -1.90
N ALA A 32 -5.84 31.42 -2.33
CA ALA A 32 -6.04 32.70 -1.67
C ALA A 32 -7.51 33.13 -1.71
N ALA A 33 -8.14 33.01 -2.90
CA ALA A 33 -9.55 33.33 -3.09
C ALA A 33 -10.46 32.41 -2.24
N ALA A 34 -10.21 31.09 -2.25
CA ALA A 34 -10.98 30.13 -1.47
C ALA A 34 -10.88 30.37 0.04
N PHE A 35 -9.68 30.69 0.54
CA PHE A 35 -9.50 31.01 1.95
C PHE A 35 -10.18 32.34 2.33
N ALA A 36 -10.12 33.36 1.48
CA ALA A 36 -10.83 34.61 1.72
C ALA A 36 -12.35 34.41 1.81
N GLU A 37 -12.92 33.55 0.95
CA GLU A 37 -14.34 33.18 1.02
C GLU A 37 -14.69 32.48 2.34
N HIS A 38 -13.87 31.50 2.76
CA HIS A 38 -14.08 30.81 4.04
C HIS A 38 -13.95 31.76 5.24
N GLU A 39 -12.97 32.67 5.24
CA GLU A 39 -12.81 33.68 6.29
C GLU A 39 -14.02 34.63 6.34
N SER A 40 -14.56 35.03 5.19
CA SER A 40 -15.78 35.83 5.13
C SER A 40 -17.00 35.06 5.64
N LYS A 41 -17.12 33.78 5.32
CA LYS A 41 -18.23 32.92 5.75
C LYS A 41 -18.26 32.70 7.26
N TYR A 42 -17.10 32.59 7.88
CA TYR A 42 -16.95 32.34 9.33
C TYR A 42 -16.60 33.59 10.14
N LYS A 43 -16.80 34.80 9.57
CA LYS A 43 -16.36 36.05 10.19
C LYS A 43 -16.92 36.27 11.60
N ASP A 44 -18.15 35.85 11.84
CA ASP A 44 -18.84 35.97 13.13
C ASP A 44 -18.88 34.65 13.93
N ASP A 45 -18.25 33.59 13.42
CA ASP A 45 -18.13 32.28 14.06
C ASP A 45 -16.69 32.07 14.55
N GLY A 46 -16.49 32.30 15.85
CA GLY A 46 -15.17 32.13 16.48
C GLY A 46 -14.60 30.72 16.33
N GLU A 47 -15.43 29.67 16.34
CA GLU A 47 -14.97 28.29 16.14
C GLU A 47 -14.62 28.04 14.68
N GLY A 48 -15.46 28.50 13.76
CA GLY A 48 -15.22 28.45 12.32
C GLY A 48 -13.92 29.14 11.93
N MET A 49 -13.64 30.32 12.49
CA MET A 49 -12.41 31.07 12.23
C MET A 49 -11.16 30.33 12.74
N GLN A 50 -11.27 29.61 13.87
CA GLN A 50 -10.18 28.75 14.35
C GLN A 50 -9.96 27.54 13.43
N LYS A 51 -11.02 26.94 12.89
CA LYS A 51 -10.91 25.86 11.89
C LYS A 51 -10.18 26.33 10.63
N VAL A 52 -10.51 27.52 10.11
CA VAL A 52 -9.84 28.07 8.92
C VAL A 52 -8.34 28.28 9.17
N LYS A 53 -7.96 28.80 10.34
CA LYS A 53 -6.54 28.90 10.74
C LYS A 53 -5.86 27.54 10.84
N GLY A 54 -6.56 26.55 11.38
CA GLY A 54 -6.10 25.16 11.44
C GLY A 54 -5.85 24.58 10.05
N TRP A 55 -6.74 24.82 9.09
CA TRP A 55 -6.57 24.38 7.70
C TRP A 55 -5.39 25.04 7.00
N ARG A 56 -5.19 26.36 7.16
CA ARG A 56 -4.01 27.06 6.63
C ARG A 56 -2.72 26.42 7.15
N THR A 57 -2.64 26.25 8.47
CA THR A 57 -1.48 25.62 9.11
C THR A 57 -1.27 24.18 8.62
N ALA A 58 -2.35 23.41 8.46
CA ALA A 58 -2.29 22.03 7.99
C ALA A 58 -1.80 21.94 6.53
N LEU A 59 -2.29 22.80 5.64
CA LEU A 59 -1.87 22.83 4.23
C LEU A 59 -0.43 23.29 4.09
N THR A 60 0.00 24.33 4.81
CA THR A 60 1.41 24.75 4.81
C THR A 60 2.31 23.61 5.29
N ALA A 61 1.95 22.93 6.38
CA ALA A 61 2.72 21.80 6.87
C ALA A 61 2.73 20.64 5.86
N ALA A 62 1.61 20.31 5.21
CA ALA A 62 1.53 19.30 4.16
C ALA A 62 2.42 19.63 2.96
N ALA A 63 2.40 20.89 2.50
CA ALA A 63 3.21 21.37 1.39
C ALA A 63 4.72 21.47 1.70
N ASN A 64 5.10 21.38 2.98
CA ASN A 64 6.50 21.33 3.41
C ASN A 64 7.06 19.91 3.47
N LEU A 65 6.21 18.87 3.42
CA LEU A 65 6.68 17.50 3.33
C LEU A 65 7.26 17.21 1.94
N LYS A 66 8.20 16.27 1.88
CA LYS A 66 8.67 15.71 0.61
C LYS A 66 7.52 14.92 -0.03
N GLY A 67 7.14 15.32 -1.24
CA GLY A 67 6.06 14.70 -2.00
C GLY A 67 6.36 14.65 -3.49
N TYR A 68 5.36 14.24 -4.27
CA TYR A 68 5.47 14.15 -5.73
C TYR A 68 4.71 15.28 -6.39
N VAL A 69 5.33 15.89 -7.39
CA VAL A 69 4.70 16.87 -8.26
C VAL A 69 4.46 16.19 -9.60
N PHE A 70 3.20 16.04 -9.98
CA PHE A 70 2.83 15.56 -11.30
C PHE A 70 3.06 16.71 -12.28
N GLY A 71 4.05 16.52 -13.16
CA GLY A 71 4.29 17.41 -14.30
C GLY A 71 3.55 16.93 -15.54
N ASN A 72 3.99 17.40 -16.71
CA ASN A 72 3.40 17.07 -18.01
C ASN A 72 3.79 15.69 -18.56
N GLY A 73 4.25 14.77 -17.69
CA GLY A 73 4.64 13.41 -18.07
C GLY A 73 3.43 12.46 -18.14
N VAL A 74 3.69 11.18 -18.45
CA VAL A 74 2.64 10.16 -18.46
C VAL A 74 2.25 9.83 -17.02
N GLU A 75 0.96 9.97 -16.69
CA GLU A 75 0.45 9.76 -15.32
C GLU A 75 0.74 8.35 -14.78
N SER A 76 0.72 7.34 -15.66
CA SER A 76 1.02 5.95 -15.30
C SER A 76 2.38 5.82 -14.64
N ASP A 77 3.39 6.51 -15.15
CA ASP A 77 4.77 6.37 -14.68
C ASP A 77 4.90 6.93 -13.26
N TYR A 78 4.23 8.05 -12.98
CA TYR A 78 4.18 8.63 -11.63
C TYR A 78 3.42 7.73 -10.65
N ILE A 79 2.30 7.14 -11.09
CA ILE A 79 1.51 6.22 -10.26
C ILE A 79 2.34 4.98 -9.93
N GLU A 80 3.03 4.38 -10.91
CA GLU A 80 3.91 3.24 -10.69
C GLU A 80 5.03 3.57 -9.71
N CYS A 81 5.70 4.72 -9.87
CA CYS A 81 6.72 5.19 -8.93
C CYS A 81 6.20 5.31 -7.49
N ILE A 82 5.00 5.87 -7.31
CA ILE A 82 4.38 6.04 -5.98
C ILE A 82 4.02 4.68 -5.39
N VAL A 83 3.44 3.78 -6.17
CA VAL A 83 3.05 2.43 -5.74
C VAL A 83 4.28 1.64 -5.32
N ASP A 84 5.40 1.75 -6.04
CA ASP A 84 6.64 1.09 -5.71
C ASP A 84 7.25 1.63 -4.41
N GLU A 85 7.31 2.95 -4.24
CA GLU A 85 7.84 3.55 -3.01
C GLU A 85 7.00 3.20 -1.77
N ILE A 86 5.67 3.26 -1.89
CA ILE A 86 4.76 2.83 -0.82
C ILE A 86 4.95 1.34 -0.54
N SER A 87 5.06 0.51 -1.58
CA SER A 87 5.28 -0.93 -1.43
C SER A 87 6.58 -1.22 -0.68
N ILE A 88 7.67 -0.49 -0.96
CA ILE A 88 8.95 -0.64 -0.23
C ILE A 88 8.80 -0.24 1.23
N LYS A 89 8.18 0.91 1.51
CA LYS A 89 7.97 1.40 2.89
C LYS A 89 7.06 0.46 3.68
N CYS A 90 6.05 -0.14 3.04
CA CYS A 90 5.19 -1.15 3.66
C CYS A 90 5.85 -2.54 3.76
N LYS A 91 6.89 -2.87 2.98
CA LYS A 91 7.62 -4.14 3.14
C LYS A 91 8.38 -4.21 4.46
N SER A 92 8.79 -3.09 5.06
CA SER A 92 9.48 -3.10 6.35
C SER A 92 8.59 -3.56 7.52
N SER A 93 7.26 -3.59 7.35
CA SER A 93 6.30 -4.10 8.36
C SER A 93 5.97 -5.59 8.21
N VAL A 94 6.67 -6.31 7.33
CA VAL A 94 6.53 -7.76 7.09
C VAL A 94 7.38 -8.60 8.07
N SER A 95 7.88 -8.00 9.16
CA SER A 95 8.65 -8.71 10.20
C SER A 95 7.89 -9.88 10.87
N TYR A 96 6.57 -9.98 10.71
CA TYR A 96 5.73 -11.09 11.17
C TYR A 96 6.04 -12.45 10.51
N LEU A 97 6.80 -12.50 9.41
CA LEU A 97 7.09 -13.77 8.72
C LEU A 97 8.21 -14.59 9.37
N HIS A 98 9.09 -13.96 10.17
CA HIS A 98 10.18 -14.68 10.85
C HIS A 98 9.70 -15.59 12.00
N GLU A 99 8.44 -15.48 12.40
CA GLU A 99 7.89 -16.23 13.53
C GLU A 99 7.40 -17.64 13.16
N VAL A 100 7.39 -17.97 11.86
CA VAL A 100 6.96 -19.30 11.42
C VAL A 100 8.16 -20.20 11.15
N VAL A 101 8.49 -21.02 12.14
CA VAL A 101 9.59 -21.99 12.07
C VAL A 101 9.34 -23.02 10.96
N GLY A 102 10.35 -23.26 10.11
CA GLY A 102 10.30 -24.31 9.08
C GLY A 102 9.65 -23.91 7.75
N ILE A 103 9.37 -22.62 7.53
CA ILE A 103 8.92 -22.13 6.24
C ILE A 103 10.02 -22.21 5.18
N ASP A 104 11.29 -21.99 5.53
CA ASP A 104 12.38 -21.88 4.55
C ASP A 104 12.47 -23.11 3.63
N ALA A 105 12.41 -24.32 4.18
CA ALA A 105 12.41 -25.56 3.39
C ALA A 105 11.16 -25.72 2.50
N GLN A 106 10.01 -25.20 2.94
CA GLN A 106 8.78 -25.23 2.16
C GLN A 106 8.78 -24.15 1.07
N LEU A 107 9.37 -23.00 1.36
CA LEU A 107 9.58 -21.92 0.41
C LEU A 107 10.53 -22.37 -0.69
N GLU A 108 11.70 -22.92 -0.36
CA GLU A 108 12.64 -23.48 -1.34
C GLU A 108 11.98 -24.55 -2.22
N LYS A 109 11.16 -25.42 -1.63
CA LYS A 109 10.41 -26.44 -2.38
C LYS A 109 9.42 -25.80 -3.34
N VAL A 110 8.66 -24.80 -2.90
CA VAL A 110 7.70 -24.11 -3.76
C VAL A 110 8.42 -23.27 -4.83
N GLU A 111 9.49 -22.56 -4.49
CA GLU A 111 10.33 -21.81 -5.44
C GLU A 111 10.93 -22.72 -6.50
N SER A 112 11.38 -23.93 -6.13
CA SER A 112 11.86 -24.92 -7.10
C SER A 112 10.77 -25.36 -8.09
N LEU A 113 9.52 -25.44 -7.64
CA LEU A 113 8.33 -25.75 -8.46
C LEU A 113 7.90 -24.54 -9.32
N LEU A 114 8.26 -23.34 -8.88
CA LEU A 114 7.97 -22.04 -9.51
C LEU A 114 9.14 -21.49 -10.33
N LYS A 115 10.08 -22.32 -10.78
CA LYS A 115 11.05 -21.93 -11.84
C LYS A 115 10.29 -21.58 -13.13
N MET A 116 9.82 -20.34 -13.22
CA MET A 116 8.96 -19.81 -14.27
C MET A 116 9.79 -19.18 -15.39
N GLU A 117 9.36 -19.40 -16.63
CA GLU A 117 9.83 -18.67 -17.80
C GLU A 117 8.91 -17.45 -18.06
N ILE A 118 9.33 -16.56 -18.96
CA ILE A 118 8.54 -15.38 -19.34
C ILE A 118 7.21 -15.85 -19.97
N ASN A 119 6.07 -15.29 -19.53
CA ASN A 119 4.70 -15.64 -19.94
C ASN A 119 4.16 -17.01 -19.46
N ASP A 120 4.78 -17.64 -18.45
CA ASP A 120 4.27 -18.88 -17.84
C ASP A 120 3.22 -18.59 -16.73
N VAL A 121 2.19 -19.43 -16.65
CA VAL A 121 1.17 -19.40 -15.59
C VAL A 121 1.17 -20.75 -14.87
N ARG A 122 1.52 -20.76 -13.58
CA ARG A 122 1.58 -21.98 -12.77
C ARG A 122 0.54 -21.99 -11.68
N ILE A 123 -0.03 -23.16 -11.42
CA ILE A 123 -0.98 -23.38 -10.33
C ILE A 123 -0.37 -24.41 -9.37
N VAL A 124 -0.19 -24.01 -8.11
CA VAL A 124 0.29 -24.89 -7.04
C VAL A 124 -0.87 -25.21 -6.09
N TRP A 125 -0.99 -26.49 -5.76
CA TRP A 125 -1.98 -27.00 -4.81
C TRP A 125 -1.28 -27.35 -3.50
N ILE A 126 -1.71 -26.74 -2.39
CA ILE A 126 -1.25 -27.09 -1.05
C ILE A 126 -2.38 -27.87 -0.35
N TRP A 127 -2.11 -29.12 0.01
CA TRP A 127 -3.06 -29.98 0.72
C TRP A 127 -2.48 -30.50 2.03
N GLY A 128 -3.35 -30.91 2.94
CA GLY A 128 -2.96 -31.49 4.23
C GLY A 128 -4.07 -31.38 5.27
N MET A 129 -3.85 -31.95 6.45
CA MET A 129 -4.79 -31.92 7.57
C MET A 129 -5.14 -30.49 8.00
N GLY A 130 -6.34 -30.30 8.55
CA GLY A 130 -6.72 -29.05 9.22
C GLY A 130 -5.67 -28.62 10.26
N GLY A 131 -5.48 -27.32 10.45
CA GLY A 131 -4.55 -26.78 11.46
C GLY A 131 -3.06 -26.75 11.10
N VAL A 132 -2.61 -27.45 10.05
CA VAL A 132 -1.17 -27.54 9.64
C VAL A 132 -0.56 -26.21 9.16
N GLY A 133 -1.35 -25.14 9.02
CA GLY A 133 -0.82 -23.83 8.61
C GLY A 133 -0.70 -23.60 7.10
N LYS A 134 -1.39 -24.39 6.27
CA LYS A 134 -1.38 -24.23 4.79
C LYS A 134 -1.69 -22.80 4.31
N THR A 135 -2.66 -22.15 4.95
CA THR A 135 -3.02 -20.75 4.66
C THR A 135 -1.89 -19.80 5.03
N THR A 136 -1.19 -20.07 6.14
CA THR A 136 -0.02 -19.30 6.57
C THR A 136 1.09 -19.43 5.55
N ILE A 137 1.41 -20.65 5.12
CA ILE A 137 2.43 -20.93 4.09
C ILE A 137 2.10 -20.21 2.77
N ALA A 138 0.85 -20.31 2.31
CA ALA A 138 0.38 -19.62 1.09
C ALA A 138 0.55 -18.10 1.17
N LYS A 139 0.21 -17.52 2.33
CA LYS A 139 0.39 -16.08 2.59
C LYS A 139 1.86 -15.69 2.65
N THR A 140 2.71 -16.50 3.27
CA THR A 140 4.14 -16.23 3.36
C THR A 140 4.80 -16.25 1.98
N ILE A 141 4.56 -17.28 1.17
CA ILE A 141 5.03 -17.34 -0.22
C ILE A 141 4.55 -16.11 -0.99
N PHE A 142 3.28 -15.75 -0.79
CA PHE A 142 2.72 -14.58 -1.44
C PHE A 142 3.50 -13.31 -1.12
N ILE A 143 3.79 -13.09 0.15
CA ILE A 143 4.45 -11.86 0.59
C ILE A 143 5.94 -11.87 0.21
N THR A 144 6.64 -12.99 0.36
CA THR A 144 8.07 -13.12 0.05
C THR A 144 8.37 -13.01 -1.45
N SER A 145 7.56 -13.61 -2.32
CA SER A 145 7.81 -13.64 -3.76
C SER A 145 7.25 -12.42 -4.52
N ARG A 146 6.60 -11.47 -3.83
CA ARG A 146 6.03 -10.23 -4.43
C ARG A 146 6.98 -9.33 -5.23
N PRO A 147 8.29 -9.20 -4.95
CA PRO A 147 9.12 -8.27 -5.74
C PRO A 147 9.39 -8.73 -7.18
N ASN A 148 9.13 -9.99 -7.54
CA ASN A 148 9.50 -10.55 -8.85
C ASN A 148 8.31 -11.05 -9.69
N LEU A 149 7.08 -11.10 -9.14
CA LEU A 149 5.95 -11.81 -9.77
C LEU A 149 4.61 -11.06 -9.60
N LYS A 150 3.82 -10.92 -10.67
CA LYS A 150 2.39 -10.59 -10.57
C LYS A 150 1.61 -11.83 -10.12
N MET A 151 1.59 -12.05 -8.82
CA MET A 151 0.97 -13.23 -8.21
C MET A 151 -0.51 -13.00 -7.86
N VAL A 152 -1.37 -13.97 -8.17
CA VAL A 152 -2.80 -13.93 -7.83
C VAL A 152 -3.14 -15.14 -6.96
N VAL A 153 -3.23 -14.93 -5.65
CA VAL A 153 -3.60 -15.99 -4.71
C VAL A 153 -5.13 -16.08 -4.64
N SER A 154 -5.70 -17.19 -5.12
CA SER A 154 -7.12 -17.49 -4.96
C SER A 154 -7.32 -18.63 -3.96
N LEU A 155 -7.59 -18.29 -2.70
CA LEU A 155 -7.82 -19.28 -1.66
C LEU A 155 -9.17 -19.97 -1.87
N ARG A 156 -9.17 -21.26 -2.24
CA ARG A 156 -10.39 -22.08 -2.33
C ARG A 156 -10.32 -23.23 -1.34
N ILE A 157 -11.06 -23.11 -0.23
CA ILE A 157 -11.24 -24.16 0.76
C ILE A 157 -12.28 -25.15 0.22
N SER A 158 -11.86 -26.37 -0.11
CA SER A 158 -12.76 -27.47 -0.45
C SER A 158 -12.63 -28.57 0.59
N LYS A 159 -13.74 -28.98 1.23
CA LYS A 159 -13.81 -30.19 2.05
C LYS A 159 -14.08 -31.38 1.12
N LYS A 160 -13.26 -32.44 1.18
CA LYS A 160 -13.56 -33.72 0.52
C LYS A 160 -13.64 -34.79 1.61
N THR A 161 -14.72 -35.56 1.61
CA THR A 161 -15.18 -36.40 2.72
C THR A 161 -14.24 -37.55 3.09
N ASN A 162 -14.32 -37.96 4.37
CA ASN A 162 -13.68 -39.04 5.13
C ASN A 162 -12.24 -38.89 5.67
N ILE A 163 -11.50 -37.86 5.30
CA ILE A 163 -10.29 -37.41 6.02
C ILE A 163 -10.36 -35.88 5.97
N GLU A 164 -10.21 -35.16 7.08
CA GLU A 164 -10.30 -33.69 7.13
C GLU A 164 -9.12 -33.00 6.41
N CYS A 165 -9.05 -33.18 5.09
CA CYS A 165 -8.09 -32.56 4.20
C CYS A 165 -8.65 -31.24 3.71
N THR A 166 -7.94 -30.16 4.00
CA THR A 166 -8.25 -28.83 3.44
C THR A 166 -7.36 -28.60 2.22
N LEU A 167 -7.91 -28.05 1.15
CA LEU A 167 -7.18 -27.66 -0.06
C LEU A 167 -6.94 -26.14 -0.07
N CYS A 168 -5.77 -25.70 -0.53
CA CYS A 168 -5.47 -24.31 -0.84
C CYS A 168 -4.90 -24.23 -2.26
N LYS A 169 -5.44 -23.34 -3.09
CA LYS A 169 -5.00 -23.10 -4.47
C LYS A 169 -4.22 -21.79 -4.52
N ILE A 170 -3.08 -21.78 -5.21
CA ILE A 170 -2.32 -20.57 -5.49
C ILE A 170 -2.01 -20.52 -6.99
N SER A 171 -2.25 -19.38 -7.62
CA SER A 171 -1.94 -19.16 -9.04
C SER A 171 -0.83 -18.11 -9.16
N PHE A 172 0.13 -18.38 -10.03
CA PHE A 172 1.29 -17.55 -10.29
C PHE A 172 1.29 -17.16 -11.77
N SER A 173 1.55 -15.89 -12.08
CA SER A 173 1.68 -15.38 -13.44
C SER A 173 2.89 -14.45 -13.52
N LEU A 174 3.72 -14.63 -14.55
CA LEU A 174 4.81 -13.70 -14.87
C LEU A 174 4.35 -12.86 -16.06
N ASN A 175 3.99 -11.59 -15.80
CA ASN A 175 3.66 -10.63 -16.87
C ASN A 175 4.63 -9.45 -16.75
N TYR A 176 5.49 -9.29 -17.74
CA TYR A 176 6.22 -8.04 -17.99
C TYR A 176 5.30 -7.08 -18.74
#